data_AF-A0A1Y3FZL3-F1
#
_entry.id   AF-A0A1Y3FZL3-F1
#
_cell.length_a   1.000
_cell.length_b   1.000
_cell.length_c   1.000
_cell.angle_alpha   90.00
_cell.angle_beta   90.00
_cell.angle_gamma   90.00
#
_symmetry.space_group_name_H-M   'P 1'
#
loop_
_entity.id
_entity.type
_entity.pdbx_description
1 polymer ?
#
loop_
_entity_poly.entity_id
_entity_poly.type
_entity_poly.pdbx_seq_one_letter_code
_entity_poly.pdbx_strand_id
1 'polypeptide(L)'
;MSGHALCADVLLTDLPDKTKEIIGDRGYDSNRIRLLLAERTITACIAPKKNRKSKLPYDWYLYKKWHLIENMFAKLKDWRRVAIRYDRCAHTFMPAIHIAASFIFYLKE
;
A
#
# COMPACT_ATOMS: atom_id res chain seq x y z
N MET A 1 16.41 11.63 -7.37
CA MET A 1 15.20 11.40 -6.54
C MET A 1 14.44 10.22 -7.13
N SER A 2 14.26 9.12 -6.38
CA SER A 2 13.57 7.94 -6.91
C SER A 2 12.05 8.19 -6.99
N GLY A 3 11.45 7.92 -8.15
CA GLY A 3 10.03 8.23 -8.45
C GLY A 3 9.00 7.59 -7.50
N HIS A 4 9.37 6.58 -6.71
CA HIS A 4 8.51 5.98 -5.69
C HIS A 4 8.17 6.93 -4.53
N ALA A 5 9.03 7.90 -4.24
CA ALA A 5 8.84 8.80 -3.10
C ALA A 5 7.71 9.81 -3.38
N LEU A 6 7.61 10.32 -4.60
CA LEU A 6 6.64 11.36 -4.98
C LEU A 6 5.20 10.83 -4.98
N CYS A 7 5.00 9.57 -5.38
CA CYS A 7 3.68 8.93 -5.41
C CYS A 7 3.13 8.65 -4.00
N ALA A 8 4.01 8.36 -3.04
CA ALA A 8 3.62 8.16 -1.65
C ALA A 8 3.13 9.46 -1.00
N ASP A 9 3.75 10.61 -1.30
CA ASP A 9 3.37 11.90 -0.73
C ASP A 9 1.93 12.30 -1.10
N VAL A 10 1.52 12.02 -2.34
CA VAL A 10 0.15 12.26 -2.82
C VAL A 10 -0.85 11.42 -2.03
N LEU A 11 -0.60 10.11 -1.92
CA LEU A 11 -1.48 9.19 -1.19
C LEU A 11 -1.55 9.49 0.31
N LEU A 12 -0.46 9.99 0.90
CA LEU A 12 -0.43 10.40 2.31
C LEU A 12 -1.23 11.69 2.55
N THR A 13 -1.42 12.52 1.53
CA THR A 13 -2.17 13.77 1.65
C THR A 13 -3.67 13.49 1.79
N ASP A 14 -4.17 12.49 1.07
CA ASP A 14 -5.58 12.09 1.01
C ASP A 14 -6.01 11.12 2.14
N LEU A 15 -5.17 10.92 3.16
CA LEU A 15 -5.52 10.06 4.28
C LEU A 15 -6.67 10.64 5.10
N PRO A 16 -7.63 9.81 5.55
CA PRO A 16 -8.67 10.25 6.46
C PRO A 16 -8.07 10.81 7.76
N ASP A 17 -8.63 11.92 8.28
CA ASP A 17 -8.16 12.59 9.50
C ASP A 17 -8.17 11.68 10.75
N LYS A 18 -8.97 10.61 10.73
CA LYS A 18 -9.09 9.63 11.83
C LYS A 18 -8.06 8.50 11.76
N THR A 19 -7.16 8.51 10.79
CA THR A 19 -6.13 7.48 10.61
C THR A 19 -5.13 7.53 11.76
N LYS A 20 -5.10 6.50 12.61
CA LYS A 20 -4.14 6.41 13.72
C LYS A 20 -2.85 5.70 13.34
N GLU A 21 -2.95 4.72 12.44
CA GLU A 21 -1.84 3.86 12.07
C GLU A 21 -1.88 3.52 10.58
N ILE A 22 -0.69 3.36 9.99
CA ILE A 22 -0.54 2.92 8.60
C ILE A 22 0.38 1.72 8.55
N ILE A 23 -0.04 0.73 7.77
CA ILE A 23 0.75 -0.45 7.42
C ILE A 23 1.32 -0.23 6.03
N GLY A 24 2.62 -0.41 5.86
CA GLY A 24 3.28 -0.21 4.57
C GLY A 24 4.39 -1.21 4.30
N ASP A 25 4.67 -1.41 3.02
CA ASP A 25 5.79 -2.25 2.57
C ASP A 25 7.13 -1.70 3.09
N ARG A 26 8.08 -2.61 3.32
CA ARG A 26 9.46 -2.27 3.68
C ARG A 26 10.11 -1.30 2.68
N GLY A 27 9.74 -1.33 1.40
CA GLY A 27 10.18 -0.39 0.38
C GLY A 27 9.90 1.08 0.73
N TYR A 28 8.81 1.35 1.46
CA TYR A 28 8.42 2.67 1.93
C TYR A 28 9.12 3.11 3.22
N ASP A 29 10.00 2.29 3.80
CA ASP A 29 10.84 2.70 4.91
C ASP A 29 11.83 3.78 4.44
N SER A 30 11.44 5.03 4.67
CA SER A 30 12.22 6.23 4.43
C SER A 30 11.99 7.21 5.58
N ASN A 31 13.02 7.99 5.91
CA ASN A 31 12.90 8.99 6.98
C ASN A 31 11.84 10.03 6.63
N ARG A 32 11.76 10.44 5.35
CA ARG A 32 10.78 11.41 4.89
C ARG A 32 9.34 10.95 5.11
N ILE A 33 9.00 9.72 4.69
CA ILE A 33 7.64 9.17 4.91
C ILE A 33 7.31 9.09 6.40
N ARG A 34 8.26 8.62 7.23
CA ARG A 34 8.04 8.55 8.69
C ARG A 34 7.86 9.92 9.33
N LEU A 35 8.59 10.94 8.86
CA LEU A 35 8.44 12.32 9.34
C LEU A 35 7.06 12.89 8.96
N LEU A 36 6.64 12.74 7.71
CA LEU A 36 5.32 13.18 7.26
C LEU A 36 4.17 12.52 8.05
N LEU A 37 4.35 11.25 8.42
CA LEU A 37 3.39 10.53 9.26
C LEU A 37 3.40 11.03 10.70
N ALA A 38 4.59 11.27 11.26
CA ALA A 38 4.74 11.81 12.61
C ALA A 38 4.16 13.22 12.76
N GLU A 39 4.35 14.09 11.75
CA GLU A 39 3.73 15.43 11.69
C GLU A 39 2.20 15.36 11.76
N ARG A 40 1.61 14.31 11.19
CA ARG A 40 0.17 14.04 11.22
C ARG A 40 -0.27 13.19 12.41
N THR A 41 0.61 12.92 13.38
CA THR A 41 0.35 12.03 14.54
C THR A 41 -0.10 10.61 14.15
N ILE A 42 0.37 10.12 13.01
CA ILE A 42 0.08 8.78 12.47
C ILE A 42 1.26 7.84 12.76
N THR A 43 0.99 6.69 13.36
CA THR A 43 2.03 5.68 13.61
C THR A 43 2.34 4.87 12.36
N ALA A 44 3.61 4.84 11.96
CA ALA A 44 4.09 4.09 10.81
C ALA A 44 4.46 2.64 11.18
N CYS A 45 3.56 1.69 10.93
CA CYS A 45 3.82 0.25 11.03
C CYS A 45 4.48 -0.28 9.74
N ILE A 46 5.72 0.13 9.54
CA ILE A 46 6.54 -0.24 8.37
C ILE A 46 7.77 -0.99 8.87
N ALA A 47 8.01 -2.19 8.35
CA ALA A 47 9.21 -2.94 8.69
C ALA A 47 10.47 -2.18 8.22
N PRO A 48 11.51 -2.05 9.06
CA PRO A 48 12.74 -1.36 8.66
C PRO A 48 13.46 -2.09 7.52
N LYS A 49 14.10 -1.33 6.63
CA LYS A 49 14.98 -1.89 5.59
C LYS A 49 16.16 -2.62 6.22
N LYS A 50 16.62 -3.70 5.57
CA LYS A 50 17.77 -4.51 6.03
C LYS A 50 19.04 -3.67 6.25
N ASN A 51 19.26 -2.65 5.41
CA ASN A 51 20.45 -1.80 5.43
C ASN A 51 20.31 -0.59 6.36
N ARG A 52 19.24 -0.51 7.17
CA ARG A 52 19.00 0.62 8.06
C ARG A 52 19.93 0.52 9.27
N LYS A 53 20.68 1.58 9.53
CA LYS A 53 21.64 1.65 10.66
C LYS A 53 20.97 1.48 12.03
N SER A 54 19.76 2.02 12.20
CA SER A 54 18.96 1.88 13.41
C SER A 54 17.62 1.23 13.08
N LYS A 55 17.37 0.05 13.64
CA LYS A 55 16.09 -0.65 13.50
C LYS A 55 15.08 0.02 14.41
N LEU A 56 14.07 0.65 13.80
CA LEU A 56 12.96 1.24 14.53
C LEU A 56 12.00 0.14 15.00
N PRO A 57 11.40 0.28 16.19
CA PRO A 57 10.33 -0.61 16.62
C PRO A 57 9.12 -0.47 15.67
N TYR A 58 8.48 -1.59 15.40
CA TYR A 58 7.23 -1.66 14.65
C TYR A 58 6.38 -2.81 15.21
N ASP A 59 5.06 -2.70 15.08
CA ASP A 59 4.17 -3.77 15.50
C ASP A 59 4.23 -4.94 14.49
N TRP A 60 4.89 -6.02 14.89
CA TRP A 60 5.05 -7.21 14.06
C TRP A 60 3.69 -7.89 13.79
N TYR A 61 2.76 -7.85 14.74
CA TYR A 61 1.47 -8.51 14.64
C TYR A 61 0.59 -7.78 13.62
N LEU A 62 0.62 -6.45 13.67
CA LEU A 62 -0.06 -5.62 12.69
C LEU A 62 0.59 -5.75 11.30
N TYR A 63 1.92 -5.74 11.23
CA TYR A 63 2.65 -5.93 9.98
C TYR A 63 2.34 -7.29 9.34
N LYS A 64 2.07 -8.34 10.14
CA LYS A 64 1.66 -9.64 9.62
C LYS A 64 0.39 -9.53 8.76
N LYS A 65 -0.57 -8.67 9.13
CA LYS A 65 -1.81 -8.46 8.34
C LYS A 65 -1.55 -7.93 6.93
N TRP A 66 -0.36 -7.41 6.66
CA TRP A 66 0.03 -6.95 5.33
C TRP A 66 -0.04 -8.06 4.26
N HIS A 67 0.13 -9.33 4.65
CA HIS A 67 -0.05 -10.46 3.73
C HIS A 67 -1.47 -10.53 3.14
N LEU A 68 -2.49 -10.00 3.82
CA LEU A 68 -3.87 -9.99 3.31
C LEU A 68 -3.99 -9.06 2.11
N ILE A 69 -3.28 -7.94 2.15
CA ILE A 69 -3.21 -6.97 1.05
C ILE A 69 -2.44 -7.59 -0.11
N GLU A 70 -1.32 -8.27 0.14
CA GLU A 70 -0.57 -8.99 -0.90
C GLU A 70 -1.42 -10.07 -1.57
N ASN A 71 -2.16 -10.86 -0.79
CA ASN A 71 -3.07 -11.89 -1.32
C ASN A 71 -4.15 -11.28 -2.21
N MET A 72 -4.72 -10.13 -1.83
CA MET A 72 -5.68 -9.41 -2.66
C MET A 72 -5.05 -8.97 -3.99
N PHE A 73 -3.83 -8.42 -3.97
CA PHE A 73 -3.12 -8.04 -5.20
C PHE A 73 -2.72 -9.24 -6.06
N ALA A 74 -2.39 -10.37 -5.45
CA ALA A 74 -2.15 -11.61 -6.18
C ALA A 74 -3.41 -12.06 -6.92
N LYS A 75 -4.56 -12.14 -6.22
CA LYS A 75 -5.85 -12.46 -6.83
C LYS A 75 -6.26 -11.45 -7.93
N LEU A 76 -5.99 -10.16 -7.74
CA LEU A 76 -6.24 -9.15 -8.78
C LEU A 76 -5.38 -9.37 -10.03
N LYS A 77 -4.18 -9.92 -9.89
CA LYS A 77 -3.28 -10.25 -11.00
C LYS A 77 -3.64 -11.56 -11.71
N ASP A 78 -4.50 -12.40 -11.14
CA ASP A 78 -5.04 -13.56 -11.86
C ASP A 78 -5.94 -13.12 -13.03
N TRP A 79 -6.52 -11.93 -12.93
CA TRP A 79 -7.31 -11.33 -13.99
C TRP A 79 -6.37 -10.76 -15.06
N ARG A 80 -6.18 -11.53 -16.14
CA ARG A 80 -5.28 -11.19 -17.27
C ARG A 80 -5.42 -9.74 -17.77
N ARG A 81 -6.65 -9.22 -17.84
CA ARG A 81 -6.93 -7.84 -18.24
C ARG A 81 -6.27 -6.81 -17.32
N VAL A 82 -6.35 -7.04 -16.00
CA VAL A 82 -5.77 -6.18 -14.96
C VAL A 82 -4.26 -6.33 -14.91
N ALA A 83 -3.74 -7.57 -14.94
CA ALA A 83 -2.32 -7.85 -14.82
C ALA A 83 -1.48 -7.25 -15.96
N ILE A 84 -1.96 -7.38 -17.21
CA ILE A 84 -1.26 -6.90 -18.40
C ILE A 84 -1.55 -5.41 -18.66
N ARG A 85 -2.53 -4.82 -17.95
CA ARG A 85 -3.02 -3.45 -18.20
C ARG A 85 -3.40 -3.26 -19.68
N TYR A 86 -4.26 -4.14 -20.18
CA TYR A 86 -4.74 -4.08 -21.58
C TYR A 86 -5.44 -2.75 -21.91
N ASP A 87 -6.10 -2.16 -20.92
CA ASP A 87 -6.77 -0.87 -21.07
C ASP A 87 -5.76 0.27 -21.17
N ARG A 88 -5.68 0.89 -22.35
CA ARG A 88 -4.84 2.08 -22.59
C ARG A 88 -5.36 3.33 -21.84
N CYS A 89 -6.65 3.38 -21.54
CA CYS A 89 -7.28 4.51 -20.87
C CYS A 89 -7.60 4.22 -19.40
N ALA A 90 -7.27 5.16 -18.52
CA ALA A 90 -7.55 5.06 -17.09
C ALA A 90 -9.05 4.89 -16.78
N HIS A 91 -9.93 5.53 -17.56
CA HIS A 91 -11.38 5.43 -17.38
C HIS A 91 -11.94 4.03 -17.61
N THR A 92 -11.26 3.19 -18.41
CA THR A 92 -11.66 1.80 -18.65
C THR A 92 -10.95 0.84 -17.70
N PHE A 93 -9.72 1.17 -17.32
CA PHE A 93 -8.92 0.38 -16.38
C PHE A 93 -9.49 0.40 -14.96
N MET A 94 -9.91 1.58 -14.49
CA MET A 94 -10.46 1.77 -13.16
C MET A 94 -11.68 0.88 -12.88
N PRO A 95 -12.75 0.86 -13.71
CA PRO A 95 -13.90 -0.02 -13.48
C PRO A 95 -13.53 -1.51 -13.61
N ALA A 96 -12.57 -1.88 -14.45
CA ALA A 96 -12.10 -3.26 -14.53
C ALA A 96 -11.47 -3.73 -13.20
N ILE A 97 -10.69 -2.87 -12.53
CA ILE A 97 -10.17 -3.16 -11.18
C ILE A 97 -11.31 -3.29 -10.17
N HIS A 98 -12.29 -2.37 -10.19
CA HIS A 98 -13.41 -2.42 -9.24
C HIS A 98 -14.20 -3.72 -9.37
N ILE A 99 -14.50 -4.15 -10.60
CA ILE A 99 -15.17 -5.43 -10.86
C ILE A 99 -14.34 -6.58 -10.28
N ALA A 100 -13.05 -6.69 -10.64
CA ALA A 100 -12.20 -7.76 -10.14
C ALA A 100 -12.13 -7.77 -8.60
N ALA A 101 -11.99 -6.60 -7.97
CA ALA A 101 -11.97 -6.45 -6.52
C ALA A 101 -13.29 -6.87 -5.86
N SER A 102 -14.44 -6.49 -6.43
CA SER A 102 -15.76 -6.92 -5.95
C SER A 102 -15.91 -8.43 -6.03
N PHE A 103 -15.50 -9.06 -7.14
CA PHE A 103 -15.53 -10.52 -7.27
C PHE A 103 -14.64 -11.18 -6.19
N ILE A 104 -13.40 -10.73 -6.02
CA ILE A 104 -12.47 -11.28 -5.01
C ILE A 104 -13.00 -11.13 -3.58
N PHE A 105 -13.70 -10.04 -3.29
CA PHE A 105 -14.23 -9.75 -1.96
C PHE A 105 -15.49 -10.57 -1.63
N TYR A 106 -16.44 -10.65 -2.57
CA TYR A 106 -17.75 -11.28 -2.35
C TYR A 106 -17.78 -12.77 -2.67
N LEU A 107 -17.07 -13.20 -3.72
CA LEU A 107 -16.93 -14.60 -4.07
C LEU A 107 -15.70 -15.13 -3.33
N LYS A 108 -15.89 -15.46 -2.06
CA LYS A 108 -14.91 -16.19 -1.25
C LYS A 108 -14.78 -17.61 -1.81
N GLU A 109 -13.97 -17.78 -2.85
CA GLU A 109 -13.23 -19.02 -3.08
C GLU A 109 -11.89 -18.99 -2.35
#